data_AF-A0A2U3Z960-F1
#
_entry.id   AF-A0A2U3Z960-F1
#
_cell.length_a   1.000
_cell.length_b   1.000
_cell.length_c   1.000
_cell.angle_alpha   90.00
_cell.angle_beta   90.00
_cell.angle_gamma   90.00
#
_symmetry.space_group_name_H-M   'P 1'
#
loop_
_entity.id
_entity.type
_entity.pdbx_description
1 polymer ?
#
loop_
_entity_poly.entity_id
_entity_poly.type
_entity_poly.pdbx_seq_one_letter_code
_entity_poly.pdbx_strand_id
1 'polypeptide(L)'
;MNCIVQALTHTPLLRDFFLSDRHRCEMQTPSSCLVCEMSSLFQEFYSGHRSPHIPYKLLHLVWTHARHLAGYEQQDAHEFLIAALDVLHRHCKGDDNGKKANNPNHCNCIIDQIFTGGLQSDVTCQVCQVLKNPGHDPLKLFRNLYWIPACSW
;
A
#
# COMPACT_ATOMS: atom_id res chain seq x y z
N MET A 1 -10.26 7.07 -7.44
CA MET A 1 -10.60 6.01 -6.45
C MET A 1 -11.16 4.74 -7.08
N ASN A 2 -12.35 4.76 -7.69
CA ASN A 2 -13.01 3.52 -8.17
C ASN A 2 -12.13 2.67 -9.10
N CYS A 3 -11.39 3.32 -10.00
CA CYS A 3 -10.41 2.65 -10.86
C CYS A 3 -9.37 1.84 -10.07
N ILE A 4 -8.87 2.37 -8.95
CA ILE A 4 -7.90 1.69 -8.09
C ILE A 4 -8.55 0.52 -7.35
N VAL A 5 -9.75 0.71 -6.79
CA VAL A 5 -10.47 -0.39 -6.12
C VAL A 5 -10.71 -1.54 -7.11
N GLN A 6 -11.17 -1.24 -8.32
CA GLN A 6 -11.36 -2.24 -9.38
C GLN A 6 -10.04 -2.91 -9.80
N ALA A 7 -8.95 -2.16 -9.93
CA ALA A 7 -7.64 -2.73 -10.25
C ALA A 7 -7.15 -3.70 -9.15
N LEU A 8 -7.35 -3.34 -7.88
CA LEU A 8 -6.99 -4.19 -6.74
C LEU A 8 -7.86 -5.46 -6.69
N THR A 9 -9.18 -5.35 -6.88
CA THR A 9 -10.10 -6.52 -6.87
C THR A 9 -9.82 -7.52 -7.98
N HIS A 10 -9.27 -7.04 -9.10
CA HIS A 10 -8.90 -7.87 -10.24
C HIS A 10 -7.45 -8.37 -10.20
N THR A 11 -6.68 -8.07 -9.15
CA THR A 11 -5.32 -8.61 -8.97
C THR A 11 -5.40 -10.02 -8.37
N PRO A 12 -5.01 -11.10 -9.09
CA PRO A 12 -5.22 -12.48 -8.64
C PRO A 12 -4.56 -12.81 -7.30
N LEU A 13 -3.35 -12.30 -7.05
CA LEU A 13 -2.62 -12.53 -5.80
C LEU A 13 -3.36 -11.93 -4.59
N LEU A 14 -3.97 -10.75 -4.76
CA LEU A 14 -4.79 -10.14 -3.72
C LEU A 14 -6.11 -10.89 -3.54
N ARG A 15 -6.77 -11.27 -4.63
CA ARG A 15 -7.99 -12.08 -4.61
C ARG A 15 -7.78 -13.34 -3.80
N ASP A 16 -6.75 -14.12 -4.13
CA ASP A 16 -6.51 -15.40 -3.48
C ASP A 16 -6.15 -15.20 -2.00
N PHE A 17 -5.46 -14.12 -1.65
CA PHE A 17 -5.18 -13.77 -0.25
C PHE A 17 -6.45 -13.42 0.54
N PHE A 18 -7.28 -12.51 0.02
CA PHE A 18 -8.46 -12.01 0.73
C PHE A 18 -9.61 -13.02 0.77
N LEU A 19 -9.72 -13.91 -0.22
CA LEU A 19 -10.69 -15.01 -0.21
C LEU A 19 -10.25 -16.21 0.64
N SER A 20 -8.95 -16.33 0.97
CA SER A 20 -8.45 -17.38 1.86
C SER A 20 -8.58 -17.04 3.36
N ASP A 21 -9.16 -15.89 3.70
CA ASP A 21 -9.38 -15.40 5.07
C ASP A 21 -8.14 -15.51 5.99
N ARG A 22 -6.96 -15.22 5.42
CA ARG A 22 -5.67 -15.34 6.13
C ARG A 22 -5.39 -14.19 7.10
N HIS A 23 -6.20 -13.13 7.08
CA HIS A 23 -6.02 -11.98 7.96
C HIS A 23 -6.66 -12.23 9.32
N ARG A 24 -5.84 -12.29 10.38
CA ARG A 24 -6.32 -12.26 11.76
C ARG A 24 -6.23 -10.83 12.28
N CYS A 25 -7.37 -10.16 12.38
CA CYS A 25 -7.42 -8.79 12.85
C CYS A 25 -7.18 -8.72 14.36
N GLU A 26 -6.12 -8.01 14.75
CA GLU A 26 -5.77 -7.77 16.16
C GLU A 26 -6.31 -6.43 16.69
N MET A 27 -6.92 -5.61 15.81
CA MET A 27 -7.52 -4.34 16.20
C MET A 27 -8.79 -4.55 17.04
N GLN A 28 -8.98 -3.72 18.06
CA GLN A 28 -10.17 -3.74 18.93
C GLN A 28 -11.48 -3.57 18.14
N THR A 29 -11.44 -2.80 17.05
CA THR A 29 -12.57 -2.54 16.16
C THR A 29 -12.25 -2.99 14.73
N PRO A 30 -12.81 -4.10 14.24
CA PRO A 30 -12.60 -4.58 12.87
C PRO A 30 -13.00 -3.55 11.80
N SER A 31 -13.98 -2.70 12.09
CA SER A 31 -14.42 -1.59 11.23
C SER A 31 -13.36 -0.50 11.03
N SER A 32 -12.30 -0.50 11.84
CA SER A 32 -11.16 0.40 11.70
C SER A 32 -10.00 -0.23 10.91
N CYS A 33 -10.12 -1.52 10.56
CA CYS A 33 -9.10 -2.25 9.83
C CYS A 33 -9.39 -2.25 8.32
N LEU A 34 -8.56 -1.54 7.56
CA LEU A 34 -8.63 -1.53 6.10
C LEU A 34 -8.50 -2.93 5.47
N VAL A 35 -7.76 -3.86 6.09
CA VAL A 35 -7.62 -5.24 5.59
C VAL A 35 -8.93 -6.02 5.75
N CYS A 36 -9.66 -5.81 6.86
CA CYS A 36 -11.00 -6.38 7.06
C CYS A 36 -12.02 -5.83 6.05
N GLU A 37 -11.98 -4.52 5.80
CA GLU A 37 -12.86 -3.88 4.83
C GLU A 37 -12.55 -4.36 3.41
N MET A 38 -11.26 -4.51 3.04
CA MET A 38 -10.89 -5.14 1.77
C MET A 38 -11.38 -6.59 1.69
N SER A 39 -11.22 -7.39 2.74
CA SER A 39 -11.71 -8.78 2.76
C SER A 39 -13.22 -8.84 2.48
N SER A 40 -14.01 -7.99 3.14
CA SER A 40 -15.45 -7.88 2.94
C SER A 40 -15.80 -7.45 1.51
N LEU A 41 -15.06 -6.48 0.97
CA LEU A 41 -15.22 -6.01 -0.40
C LEU A 41 -14.95 -7.13 -1.42
N PHE A 42 -13.91 -7.93 -1.23
CA PHE A 42 -13.63 -9.10 -2.08
C PHE A 42 -14.76 -10.14 -1.97
N GLN A 43 -15.23 -10.46 -0.76
CA GLN A 43 -16.34 -11.41 -0.57
C GLN A 43 -17.61 -10.93 -1.27
N GLU A 44 -17.97 -9.65 -1.14
CA GLU A 44 -19.16 -9.09 -1.78
C GLU A 44 -19.03 -9.08 -3.31
N PHE A 45 -17.88 -8.62 -3.83
CA PHE A 45 -17.61 -8.56 -5.27
C PHE A 45 -17.65 -9.95 -5.93
N TYR A 46 -17.11 -10.97 -5.26
CA TYR A 46 -17.08 -12.35 -5.75
C TYR A 46 -18.29 -13.20 -5.29
N SER A 47 -19.28 -12.62 -4.59
CA SER A 47 -20.49 -13.32 -4.12
C SER A 47 -21.45 -13.73 -5.25
N GLY A 48 -21.28 -13.14 -6.45
CA GLY A 48 -22.20 -13.30 -7.58
C GLY A 48 -23.42 -12.36 -7.53
N HIS A 49 -23.61 -11.61 -6.43
CA HIS A 49 -24.65 -10.60 -6.35
C HIS A 49 -24.28 -9.36 -7.19
N ARG A 50 -25.20 -8.89 -8.03
CA ARG A 50 -24.99 -7.74 -8.92
C ARG A 50 -25.63 -6.48 -8.35
N SER A 51 -25.07 -5.99 -7.26
CA SER A 51 -25.41 -4.67 -6.70
C SER A 51 -24.24 -3.70 -6.85
N PRO A 52 -24.49 -2.40 -7.05
CA PRO A 52 -23.45 -1.39 -6.91
C PRO A 52 -22.90 -1.40 -5.48
N HIS A 53 -21.60 -1.67 -5.33
CA HIS A 53 -20.93 -1.59 -4.04
C HIS A 53 -20.45 -0.16 -3.78
N ILE A 54 -20.69 0.35 -2.57
CA ILE A 54 -20.27 1.69 -2.15
C ILE A 54 -19.14 1.54 -1.12
N PRO A 55 -17.86 1.71 -1.50
CA PRO A 55 -16.71 1.49 -0.62
C PRO A 55 -16.45 2.69 0.32
N TYR A 56 -17.49 3.20 0.98
CA TYR A 56 -17.39 4.42 1.81
C TYR A 56 -16.48 4.23 3.03
N LYS A 57 -16.48 3.03 3.64
CA LYS A 57 -15.62 2.71 4.78
C LYS A 57 -14.15 2.66 4.38
N LEU A 58 -13.85 1.99 3.27
CA LEU A 58 -12.52 1.96 2.67
C LEU A 58 -12.03 3.39 2.41
N LEU A 59 -12.87 4.22 1.79
CA LEU A 59 -12.55 5.61 1.51
C LEU A 59 -12.25 6.40 2.79
N HIS A 60 -13.11 6.28 3.80
CA HIS A 60 -12.93 6.94 5.08
C HIS A 60 -11.61 6.56 5.74
N LEU A 61 -11.27 5.27 5.77
CA LEU A 61 -10.04 4.77 6.38
C LEU A 61 -8.77 5.21 5.64
N VAL A 62 -8.82 5.39 4.32
CA VAL A 62 -7.71 5.98 3.56
C VAL A 62 -7.60 7.47 3.89
N TRP A 63 -8.72 8.20 3.93
CA TRP A 63 -8.75 9.63 4.24
C TRP A 63 -8.26 9.97 5.65
N THR A 64 -8.55 9.13 6.65
CA THR A 64 -8.05 9.36 8.02
C THR A 64 -6.52 9.33 8.07
N HIS A 65 -5.88 8.57 7.17
CA HIS A 65 -4.43 8.47 7.08
C HIS A 65 -3.81 9.46 6.09
N ALA A 66 -4.46 9.71 4.96
CA ALA A 66 -4.03 10.62 3.91
C ALA A 66 -5.05 11.76 3.77
N ARG A 67 -5.04 12.69 4.73
CA ARG A 67 -6.03 13.78 4.81
C ARG A 67 -6.04 14.71 3.60
N HIS A 68 -4.94 14.83 2.87
CA HIS A 68 -4.86 15.64 1.64
C HIS A 68 -5.70 15.05 0.50
N LEU A 69 -5.99 13.74 0.53
CA LEU A 69 -6.88 13.07 -0.43
C LEU A 69 -8.36 13.17 -0.04
N ALA A 70 -8.67 13.75 1.13
CA ALA A 70 -10.03 13.83 1.64
C ALA A 70 -10.81 14.97 0.98
N GLY A 71 -12.05 14.69 0.58
CA GLY A 71 -12.94 15.67 -0.04
C GLY A 71 -13.60 15.15 -1.31
N TYR A 72 -14.29 16.04 -2.00
CA TYR A 72 -15.04 15.72 -3.23
C TYR A 72 -14.32 16.17 -4.51
N GLU A 73 -13.08 16.66 -4.37
CA GLU A 73 -12.25 17.09 -5.50
C GLU A 73 -11.67 15.90 -6.26
N GLN A 74 -11.27 16.13 -7.51
CA GLN A 74 -10.55 15.13 -8.29
C GLN A 74 -9.15 14.94 -7.69
N GLN A 75 -8.76 13.68 -7.54
CA GLN A 75 -7.47 13.30 -6.95
C GLN A 75 -6.69 12.41 -7.90
N ASP A 76 -5.36 12.44 -7.78
CA ASP A 76 -4.48 11.55 -8.53
C ASP A 76 -4.72 10.09 -8.10
N ALA A 77 -4.98 9.22 -9.08
CA ALA A 77 -5.22 7.80 -8.84
C ALA A 77 -3.97 7.09 -8.29
N HIS A 78 -2.78 7.50 -8.71
CA HIS A 78 -1.52 6.95 -8.25
C HIS A 78 -1.26 7.34 -6.79
N GLU A 79 -1.53 8.58 -6.40
CA GLU A 79 -1.39 9.03 -5.01
C GLU A 79 -2.36 8.26 -4.08
N PHE A 80 -3.60 8.07 -4.52
CA PHE A 80 -4.56 7.23 -3.81
C PHE A 80 -4.09 5.78 -3.67
N LEU A 81 -3.51 5.20 -4.72
CA LEU A 81 -2.97 3.84 -4.69
C LEU A 81 -1.84 3.72 -3.66
N ILE A 82 -0.88 4.64 -3.65
CA ILE A 82 0.21 4.66 -2.66
C ILE A 82 -0.37 4.72 -1.24
N ALA A 83 -1.30 5.65 -1.00
CA ALA A 83 -1.92 5.83 0.30
C ALA A 83 -2.65 4.56 0.76
N ALA A 84 -3.45 3.94 -0.12
CA ALA A 84 -4.18 2.72 0.18
C ALA A 84 -3.24 1.55 0.49
N LEU A 85 -2.17 1.36 -0.30
CA LEU A 85 -1.17 0.31 -0.06
C LEU A 85 -0.41 0.54 1.24
N ASP A 86 -0.07 1.78 1.60
CA ASP A 86 0.64 2.07 2.85
C ASP A 86 -0.24 1.80 4.07
N VAL A 87 -1.53 2.13 4.01
CA VAL A 87 -2.49 1.78 5.08
C VAL A 87 -2.70 0.26 5.16
N LEU A 88 -2.85 -0.43 4.03
CA LEU A 88 -2.94 -1.90 4.01
C LEU A 88 -1.71 -2.56 4.61
N HIS A 89 -0.52 -2.10 4.24
CA HIS A 89 0.74 -2.58 4.79
C HIS A 89 0.80 -2.39 6.31
N ARG A 90 0.44 -1.21 6.82
CA ARG A 90 0.41 -0.92 8.26
C ARG A 90 -0.57 -1.83 9.01
N HIS A 91 -1.79 -1.99 8.48
CA HIS A 91 -2.81 -2.83 9.09
C HIS A 91 -2.55 -4.35 8.95
N CYS A 92 -1.72 -4.77 7.98
CA CYS A 92 -1.26 -6.16 7.89
C CYS A 92 -0.18 -6.51 8.92
N LYS A 93 0.59 -5.52 9.39
CA LYS A 93 1.74 -5.76 10.28
C LYS A 93 1.33 -6.07 11.72
N GLY A 94 0.07 -5.80 12.10
CA GLY A 94 -0.37 -5.80 13.49
C GLY A 94 0.32 -4.69 14.29
N ASP A 95 -0.31 -4.23 15.37
CA ASP A 95 0.38 -3.38 16.37
C ASP A 95 1.33 -4.28 17.17
N ASP A 96 2.41 -4.73 16.55
CA ASP A 96 3.48 -5.48 17.19
C ASP A 96 4.27 -4.50 18.07
N ASN A 97 3.66 -4.12 19.20
CA ASN A 97 4.11 -3.12 20.17
C ASN A 97 5.33 -3.60 20.99
N GLY A 98 6.31 -4.24 20.33
CA GLY A 98 7.51 -4.70 21.03
C GLY A 98 8.46 -5.61 20.26
N LYS A 99 8.07 -6.22 19.15
CA LYS A 99 9.00 -7.03 18.35
C LYS A 99 9.58 -6.18 17.25
N LYS A 100 10.70 -5.52 17.56
CA LYS A 100 11.59 -4.93 16.56
C LYS A 100 11.92 -6.01 15.53
N ALA A 101 11.20 -6.04 14.40
CA ALA A 101 11.67 -6.73 13.23
C ALA A 101 13.06 -6.16 12.94
N ASN A 102 14.08 -7.02 12.91
CA ASN A 102 15.49 -6.67 12.79
C ASN A 102 15.85 -5.92 11.49
N ASN A 103 14.87 -5.52 10.69
CA ASN A 103 15.04 -4.58 9.60
C ASN A 103 13.73 -3.81 9.37
N PRO A 104 13.67 -2.47 9.58
CA PRO A 104 12.47 -1.67 9.28
C PRO A 104 12.07 -1.70 7.80
N ASN A 105 12.99 -2.18 6.95
CA ASN A 105 12.89 -2.25 5.50
C ASN A 105 12.34 -3.57 4.94
N HIS A 106 11.98 -4.54 5.78
CA HIS A 106 11.47 -5.82 5.30
C HIS A 106 10.27 -6.30 6.14
N CYS A 107 9.05 -6.12 5.61
CA CYS A 107 7.84 -6.72 6.19
C CYS A 107 7.46 -7.96 5.37
N ASN A 108 6.99 -9.01 6.04
CA ASN A 108 6.51 -10.23 5.37
C ASN A 108 4.99 -10.18 5.07
N CYS A 109 4.41 -8.98 4.96
CA CYS A 109 2.98 -8.82 4.66
C CYS A 109 2.70 -9.01 3.17
N ILE A 110 1.44 -9.33 2.83
CA ILE A 110 1.01 -9.54 1.44
C ILE A 110 1.31 -8.34 0.53
N ILE A 111 1.20 -7.13 1.07
CA ILE A 111 1.48 -5.90 0.32
C ILE A 111 2.96 -5.82 -0.04
N ASP A 112 3.85 -6.14 0.89
CA ASP A 112 5.28 -6.13 0.60
C ASP A 112 5.66 -7.26 -0.36
N GLN A 113 5.09 -8.45 -0.21
CA GLN A 113 5.36 -9.59 -1.10
C GLN A 113 4.93 -9.34 -2.55
N ILE A 114 3.82 -8.61 -2.78
CA ILE A 114 3.29 -8.36 -4.12
C ILE A 114 3.90 -7.09 -4.73
N PHE A 115 4.05 -6.03 -3.94
CA PHE A 115 4.31 -4.68 -4.43
C PHE A 115 5.66 -4.11 -4.01
N THR A 116 6.55 -4.89 -3.39
CA THR A 116 7.93 -4.46 -3.13
C THR A 116 8.89 -5.14 -4.09
N GLY A 117 9.80 -4.33 -4.63
CA GLY A 117 10.94 -4.76 -5.43
C GLY A 117 12.21 -4.03 -4.99
N GLY A 118 13.26 -4.11 -5.80
CA GLY A 118 14.49 -3.34 -5.61
C GLY A 118 14.77 -2.47 -6.83
N LEU A 119 15.28 -1.26 -6.60
CA LEU A 119 15.91 -0.46 -7.65
C LEU A 119 17.33 -0.18 -7.24
N GLN A 120 18.22 -0.39 -8.19
CA GLN A 120 19.59 0.08 -8.11
C GLN A 120 19.67 1.42 -8.82
N SER A 121 19.99 2.47 -8.07
CA SER A 121 20.14 3.83 -8.60
C SER A 121 21.62 4.20 -8.61
N ASP A 122 22.32 4.02 -9.72
CA ASP A 122 23.73 4.39 -9.82
C ASP A 122 23.87 5.87 -10.19
N VAL A 123 24.60 6.64 -9.37
CA VAL A 123 24.84 8.07 -9.64
C VAL A 123 26.29 8.26 -10.09
N THR A 124 26.45 8.65 -11.35
CA THR A 124 27.75 9.02 -11.92
C THR A 124 27.95 10.53 -11.81
N CYS A 125 29.03 10.96 -11.15
CA CYS A 125 29.41 12.35 -11.18
C CYS A 125 29.88 12.74 -12.59
N GLN A 126 29.29 13.75 -13.22
CA GLN A 126 29.68 14.17 -14.58
C GLN A 126 31.07 14.81 -14.66
N VAL A 127 31.61 15.30 -13.54
CA VAL A 127 32.92 15.97 -13.50
C VAL A 127 34.05 14.95 -13.33
N CYS A 128 33.97 14.06 -12.35
CA CYS A 128 35.02 13.08 -12.09
C CYS A 128 34.78 11.70 -12.74
N GLN A 129 33.61 11.48 -13.37
CA GLN A 129 33.20 10.23 -14.02
C GLN A 129 33.26 8.99 -13.11
N VAL A 130 33.34 9.19 -11.79
CA VAL A 130 33.30 8.11 -10.81
C VAL A 130 31.86 7.75 -10.51
N LEU A 131 31.55 6.45 -10.65
CA LEU A 131 30.34 5.83 -10.15
C LEU A 131 30.40 5.80 -8.62
N LYS A 132 29.43 6.43 -7.97
CA LYS A 132 29.14 6.14 -6.56
C LYS A 132 27.90 5.26 -6.56
N ASN A 133 28.00 4.05 -6.01
CA ASN A 133 26.85 3.22 -5.69
C ASN A 133 26.19 3.81 -4.45
N PRO A 134 25.07 4.56 -4.55
CA PRO A 134 24.26 4.87 -3.39
C PRO A 134 23.62 3.54 -2.94
N GLY A 135 23.32 3.40 -1.65
CA GLY A 135 22.86 2.13 -1.08
C GLY A 135 21.66 1.51 -1.83
N HIS A 136 21.54 0.18 -1.71
CA HIS A 136 20.36 -0.56 -2.15
C HIS A 136 19.12 -0.02 -1.40
N ASP A 137 18.29 0.77 -2.08
CA ASP A 137 17.02 1.22 -1.53
C ASP A 137 15.94 0.15 -1.81
N PRO A 138 15.26 -0.38 -0.78
CA PRO A 138 14.11 -1.24 -0.98
C PRO A 138 12.99 -0.41 -1.62
N LEU A 139 12.72 -0.69 -2.90
CA LEU A 139 11.70 -0.02 -3.65
C LEU A 139 10.35 -0.64 -3.29
N LYS A 140 9.54 0.05 -2.48
CA LYS A 140 8.10 -0.14 -2.62
C LYS A 140 7.76 0.39 -4.01
N LEU A 141 7.28 -0.45 -4.94
CA LEU A 141 7.11 -0.15 -6.39
C LEU A 141 6.35 1.16 -6.70
N PHE A 142 5.71 1.77 -5.69
CA PHE A 142 4.92 2.98 -5.81
C PHE A 142 5.49 4.19 -5.05
N ARG A 143 6.53 4.05 -4.20
CA ARG A 143 6.91 5.12 -3.25
C ARG A 143 8.01 6.08 -3.72
N ASN A 144 8.61 5.87 -4.89
CA ASN A 144 9.76 6.64 -5.37
C ASN A 144 9.47 7.68 -6.47
N LEU A 145 8.24 8.17 -6.61
CA LEU A 145 8.00 9.38 -7.43
C LEU A 145 8.25 10.70 -6.69
N TYR A 146 8.51 10.68 -5.36
CA TYR A 146 8.66 11.90 -4.55
C TYR A 146 9.94 12.01 -3.69
N TRP A 147 10.89 11.08 -3.81
CA TRP A 147 12.17 11.16 -3.09
C TRP A 147 13.35 10.95 -4.03
N ILE A 148 13.54 11.90 -4.96
CA ILE A 148 14.91 12.30 -5.31
C ILE A 148 15.22 13.41 -4.31
N PRO A 149 16.03 13.19 -3.26
CA PRO A 149 16.53 14.32 -2.48
C PRO A 149 17.25 15.22 -3.46
N ALA A 150 16.70 16.43 -3.66
CA ALA A 150 17.40 17.50 -4.33
C ALA A 150 18.78 17.61 -3.69
N CYS A 151 19.83 17.45 -4.50
CA CYS A 151 21.20 17.69 -4.09
C CYS A 151 21.23 19.03 -3.34
N SER A 152 21.43 18.97 -2.03
CA SER A 152 21.82 20.15 -1.26
C SER A 152 23.19 20.57 -1.77
N TRP A 153 23.27 21.79 -2.30
CA TRP A 153 24.51 22.52 -2.52
C TRP A 153 25.16 22.88 -1.19
#